data_AF-A0A1B6AHA6-F1
#
_entry.id   AF-A0A1B6AHA6-F1
#
_cell.length_a   1.000
_cell.length_b   1.000
_cell.length_c   1.000
_cell.angle_alpha   90.00
_cell.angle_beta   90.00
_cell.angle_gamma   90.00
#
_symmetry.space_group_name_H-M   'P 1'
#
loop_
_entity.id
_entity.type
_entity.pdbx_description
1 polymer ?
#
loop_
_entity_poly.entity_id
_entity_poly.type
_entity_poly.pdbx_seq_one_letter_code
_entity_poly.pdbx_strand_id
1 'polypeptide(L)' 'MSAPILVRPDEAASYCRRPAATVYRWAHEGRITQHGTGRGNVRYDLRELPAPGQPAPPRKATT' A
#
# COMPACT_ATOMS: atom_id res chain seq x y z
N MET A 1 18.39 -7.76 -6.03
CA MET A 1 17.05 -7.15 -5.93
C MET A 1 16.34 -7.78 -4.74
N SER A 2 15.95 -7.01 -3.73
CA SER A 2 15.22 -7.59 -2.58
C SER A 2 13.75 -7.76 -2.96
N ALA A 3 13.19 -8.96 -2.78
CA ALA A 3 11.80 -9.24 -3.11
C ALA A 3 10.83 -8.32 -2.32
N PRO A 4 9.70 -7.91 -2.90
CA PRO A 4 8.71 -7.08 -2.20
C PRO A 4 8.09 -7.83 -1.02
N ILE A 5 7.74 -7.10 0.06
CA ILE A 5 7.11 -7.69 1.24
C ILE A 5 5.61 -7.49 1.09
N LEU A 6 4.92 -8.51 0.57
CA LEU A 6 3.50 -8.42 0.23
C LEU A 6 2.62 -8.70 1.44
N VAL A 7 1.82 -7.71 1.83
CA VAL A 7 0.87 -7.79 2.95
C VAL A 7 -0.57 -7.62 2.50
N ARG A 8 -1.51 -8.16 3.28
CA ARG A 8 -2.95 -8.00 3.04
C ARG A 8 -3.41 -6.56 3.34
N PRO A 9 -4.58 -6.15 2.85
CA PRO A 9 -5.10 -4.81 3.13
C PRO A 9 -5.30 -4.51 4.62
N ASP A 10 -5.70 -5.50 5.42
CA ASP A 10 -5.89 -5.36 6.88
C ASP A 10 -4.55 -5.19 7.62
N GLU A 11 -3.52 -5.93 7.21
CA GLU A 11 -2.16 -5.81 7.73
C GLU A 11 -1.55 -4.44 7.37
N ALA A 12 -1.72 -3.99 6.13
CA ALA A 12 -1.28 -2.67 5.67
C ALA A 12 -1.95 -1.54 6.47
N ALA A 13 -3.25 -1.63 6.69
CA ALA A 13 -4.02 -0.68 7.49
C ALA A 13 -3.52 -0.64 8.94
N SER A 14 -3.28 -1.82 9.52
CA SER A 14 -2.76 -1.98 10.87
C SER A 14 -1.37 -1.38 11.04
N TYR A 15 -0.47 -1.64 10.08
CA TYR A 15 0.88 -1.09 10.06
C TYR A 15 0.89 0.44 10.00
N CYS A 16 0.11 1.05 9.09
CA CYS A 16 0.08 2.50 8.91
C CYS A 16 -0.69 3.24 10.00
N ARG A 17 -1.46 2.53 10.84
CA ARG A 17 -2.51 3.10 11.72
C ARG A 17 -3.49 3.97 10.95
N ARG A 18 -3.87 3.54 9.74
CA ARG A 18 -4.82 4.24 8.86
C ARG A 18 -5.91 3.25 8.41
N PRO A 19 -7.14 3.72 8.13
CA PRO A 19 -8.19 2.86 7.60
C PRO A 19 -7.78 2.19 6.28
N ALA A 20 -8.21 0.95 6.04
CA ALA A 20 -7.93 0.24 4.79
C ALA A 20 -8.36 1.03 3.54
N ALA A 21 -9.47 1.78 3.63
CA ALA A 21 -9.93 2.72 2.58
C ALA A 21 -8.84 3.72 2.15
N THR A 22 -7.98 4.15 3.07
CA THR A 22 -6.87 5.06 2.77
C THR A 22 -5.78 4.36 1.95
N VAL A 23 -5.48 3.09 2.28
CA VAL A 23 -4.51 2.27 1.53
C VAL A 23 -5.02 1.99 0.11
N TYR A 24 -6.29 1.61 -0.03
CA TYR A 24 -6.93 1.46 -1.35
C TYR A 24 -6.84 2.75 -2.18
N ARG A 25 -7.12 3.90 -1.57
CA ARG A 25 -7.00 5.19 -2.23
C ARG A 25 -5.57 5.47 -2.70
N TRP A 26 -4.56 5.21 -1.87
CA TRP A 26 -3.16 5.37 -2.27
C TRP A 26 -2.78 4.49 -3.47
N ALA A 27 -3.27 3.26 -3.51
CA ALA A 27 -3.05 2.37 -4.63
C ALA A 27 -3.73 2.91 -5.92
N HIS A 28 -4.99 3.34 -5.82
CA HIS A 28 -5.70 3.97 -6.94
C HIS A 28 -5.05 5.27 -7.44
N GLU A 29 -4.43 6.03 -6.55
CA GLU A 29 -3.69 7.25 -6.89
C GLU A 29 -2.28 6.98 -7.43
N GLY A 30 -1.86 5.71 -7.53
CA GLY A 30 -0.52 5.33 -7.99
C GLY A 30 0.59 5.71 -7.01
N ARG A 31 0.28 5.86 -5.72
CA ARG A 31 1.27 6.14 -4.66
C ARG A 31 1.96 4.86 -4.18
N ILE A 32 1.23 3.74 -4.18
CA ILE A 32 1.74 2.42 -3.79
C ILE A 32 1.35 1.38 -4.85
N THR A 33 2.11 0.30 -4.91
CA THR A 33 1.91 -0.82 -5.84
C THR A 33 0.89 -1.78 -5.28
N GLN A 34 -0.14 -2.07 -6.08
CA GLN A 34 -1.07 -3.15 -5.83
C GLN A 34 -0.62 -4.41 -6.55
N HIS A 35 -0.50 -5.51 -5.82
CA HIS A 35 -0.21 -6.84 -6.36
C HIS A 35 -1.48 -7.69 -6.37
N GLY A 36 -1.82 -8.24 -7.53
CA GLY A 36 -3.02 -9.06 -7.72
C GLY A 36 -4.30 -8.24 -7.94
N THR A 37 -5.32 -8.93 -8.42
CA THR A 37 -6.64 -8.37 -8.75
C THR A 37 -7.75 -9.25 -8.17
N GLY A 38 -8.91 -8.65 -7.91
CA GLY A 38 -10.08 -9.35 -7.37
C GLY A 38 -10.13 -9.42 -5.83
N ARG A 39 -11.34 -9.69 -5.31
CA ARG A 39 -11.64 -9.69 -3.87
C ARG A 39 -10.80 -10.77 -3.16
N GLY A 40 -10.03 -10.35 -2.15
CA GLY A 40 -9.20 -11.25 -1.32
C GLY A 40 -7.82 -11.59 -1.88
N ASN A 41 -7.53 -11.25 -3.14
CA ASN A 41 -6.23 -11.52 -3.77
C ASN A 41 -5.26 -10.33 -3.75
N VAL A 42 -5.80 -9.14 -3.48
CA VAL A 42 -5.03 -7.88 -3.43
C VAL A 42 -4.03 -7.89 -2.27
N ARG A 43 -2.78 -7.55 -2.59
CA ARG A 43 -1.68 -7.36 -1.63
C ARG A 43 -0.96 -6.04 -1.92
N TYR A 44 -0.33 -5.47 -0.90
CA TYR A 44 0.46 -4.23 -1.00
C TYR A 44 1.90 -4.47 -0.59
N ASP A 45 2.85 -3.75 -1.19
CA ASP A 45 4.23 -3.77 -0.71
C ASP A 45 4.36 -2.94 0.56
N LEU A 46 4.69 -3.60 1.67
CA LEU A 46 4.88 -2.98 2.98
C LEU A 46 5.96 -1.89 2.96
N ARG A 47 6.96 -2.00 2.07
CA ARG A 47 8.08 -1.04 1.99
C ARG A 47 7.67 0.32 1.43
N GLU A 48 6.55 0.36 0.73
CA GLU A 48 6.02 1.59 0.14
C GLU A 48 5.01 2.28 1.07
N LEU A 49 4.65 1.62 2.17
CA LEU A 49 3.72 2.13 3.15
C LEU A 49 4.42 3.05 4.16
N PRO A 50 3.81 4.20 4.49
CA PRO A 50 4.34 5.09 5.51
C PRO A 50 4.22 4.45 6.90
N ALA A 51 5.24 4.67 7.73
CA ALA A 51 5.15 4.36 9.16
C ALA A 51 4.09 5.26 9.84
N PRO A 52 3.53 4.86 10.99
CA PRO A 52 2.61 5.70 11.75
C PRO A 52 3.14 7.11 11.99
N GLY A 53 2.33 8.13 11.70
CA GLY A 53 2.72 9.54 11.84
C GLY A 53 3.42 10.16 10.62
N GLN A 54 3.86 9.35 9.65
CA GLN A 54 4.37 9.88 8.38
C GLN A 54 3.22 10.37 7.48
N PRO A 55 3.50 11.34 6.60
CA PRO A 55 2.55 11.78 5.59
C PRO A 55 2.22 10.66 4.60
N ALA A 56 1.19 10.88 3.78
CA ALA A 56 0.87 9.95 2.70
C ALA A 56 2.08 9.79 1.74
N PRO A 57 2.28 8.59 1.17
CA PRO A 57 3.34 8.38 0.19
C PRO A 57 3.15 9.31 -1.02
N PRO A 58 4.24 9.84 -1.61
CA PRO A 58 4.13 10.65 -2.82
C PRO A 58 3.57 9.81 -3.97
N ARG A 59 2.98 10.46 -4.98
CA ARG A 59 2.62 9.77 -6.22
C ARG A 59 3.91 9.33 -6.89
N LYS A 60 3.94 8.09 -7.41
CA LYS A 60 5.06 7.64 -8.21
C LYS A 60 5.08 8.43 -9.52
N ALA A 61 6.27 8.76 -10.00
CA ALA A 61 6.42 9.34 -11.32
C ALA A 61 5.96 8.30 -12.35
N THR A 62 4.92 8.62 -13.12
CA THR A 62 4.54 7.84 -14.31
C THR A 62 5.73 7.87 -15.25
N THR A 63 6.49 6.77 -15.32
CA THR A 63 7.52 6.55 -16.34
C THR A 63 6.87 5.99 -17.58
#